data_AF-A0A094IZ05-F1
#
_entry.id   AF-A0A094IZ05-F1
#
_cell.length_a   1.000
_cell.length_b   1.000
_cell.length_c   1.000
_cell.angle_alpha   90.00
_cell.angle_beta   90.00
_cell.angle_gamma   90.00
#
_symmetry.space_group_name_H-M   'P 1'
#
loop_
_entity.id
_entity.type
_entity.pdbx_description
1 polymer ?
#
loop_
_entity_poly.entity_id
_entity_poly.type
_entity_poly.pdbx_seq_one_letter_code
_entity_poly.pdbx_strand_id
1 'polypeptide(L)'
;MSAEEFRANVESGEVPVDCHDRVLRIATLDIFYVAQIAAGIYRSNQLDGDFPSAEDLDTFYARHHQLLNQDAWRQYYSPTFLAQATSARFYRLPDLQDLPDSSDPFTQPRQKGIGHFTKLPRWAHNLARTYRRQPTLPIATITQIGLSTLQQTIIRLRKDYLSVQRYSETQACFWLKYMKIDLSSPFTKEVWNPNHFGVHVAQGAFDMWAWEAHYSQKLWGSIEARIAPLEPDLDGARKSEVDWCGWPDGGIGVQAWWRGWEPEVGSEEEIEFLAAVAVKETESTEVSNLDYAMRSHMLLGVMRAAFETEREKHIEDLKRWIIEAGRIDESKAEQWIQEVLMVMGPYVQKWDVWPAAVEERSGLLRHILIENGQLFARWKLSPASKEFDFALKPNE
;
A
#
# COMPACT_ATOMS: atom_id res chain seq x y z
N MET A 1 8.25 -26.04 -6.71
CA MET A 1 6.87 -26.40 -7.03
C MET A 1 6.47 -25.74 -8.35
N SER A 2 6.40 -26.53 -9.42
CA SER A 2 5.81 -26.10 -10.70
C SER A 2 4.27 -25.98 -10.56
N ALA A 3 3.58 -25.36 -11.52
CA ALA A 3 2.12 -25.32 -11.51
C ALA A 3 1.50 -26.73 -11.58
N GLU A 4 2.15 -27.64 -12.30
CA GLU A 4 1.77 -29.05 -12.38
C GLU A 4 2.02 -29.79 -11.06
N GLU A 5 3.13 -29.51 -10.38
CA GLU A 5 3.48 -30.12 -9.09
C GLU A 5 2.58 -29.57 -7.96
N PHE A 6 2.25 -28.27 -7.99
CA PHE A 6 1.28 -27.67 -7.07
C PHE A 6 -0.12 -28.23 -7.32
N ARG A 7 -0.53 -28.34 -8.58
CA ARG A 7 -1.80 -28.96 -8.96
C ARG A 7 -1.85 -30.43 -8.55
N ALA A 8 -0.78 -31.20 -8.74
CA ALA A 8 -0.70 -32.59 -8.32
C ALA A 8 -0.76 -32.74 -6.79
N ASN A 9 -0.13 -31.84 -6.04
CA ASN A 9 -0.18 -31.83 -4.57
C ASN A 9 -1.55 -31.39 -4.01
N VAL A 10 -2.29 -30.60 -4.78
CA VAL A 10 -3.69 -30.24 -4.51
C VAL A 10 -4.63 -31.41 -4.85
N GLU A 11 -4.42 -32.07 -6.00
CA GLU A 11 -5.19 -33.24 -6.43
C GLU A 11 -4.93 -34.47 -5.54
N SER A 12 -3.73 -34.60 -4.95
CA SER A 12 -3.36 -35.68 -4.03
C SER A 12 -3.84 -35.48 -2.59
N GLY A 13 -4.36 -34.29 -2.26
CA GLY A 13 -4.81 -33.94 -0.90
C GLY A 13 -3.67 -33.67 0.08
N GLU A 14 -2.41 -33.56 -0.37
CA GLU A 14 -1.27 -33.15 0.46
C GLU A 14 -1.35 -31.66 0.87
N VAL A 15 -2.01 -30.83 0.06
CA VAL A 15 -2.33 -29.44 0.38
C VAL A 15 -3.83 -29.33 0.67
N PRO A 16 -4.25 -28.96 1.90
CA PRO A 16 -5.66 -28.72 2.18
C PRO A 16 -6.14 -27.50 1.39
N VAL A 17 -6.95 -27.74 0.36
CA VAL A 17 -7.61 -26.68 -0.41
C VAL A 17 -9.06 -26.62 0.05
N ASP A 18 -9.33 -25.72 0.99
CA ASP A 18 -10.66 -25.51 1.59
C ASP A 18 -11.62 -24.73 0.68
N CYS A 19 -11.15 -24.13 -0.41
CA CYS A 19 -12.00 -23.67 -1.49
C CYS A 19 -11.27 -23.60 -2.84
N HIS A 20 -11.92 -24.16 -3.87
CA HIS A 20 -11.52 -24.07 -5.27
C HIS A 20 -11.49 -22.61 -5.80
N ASP A 21 -12.07 -21.66 -5.05
CA ASP A 21 -12.12 -20.23 -5.36
C ASP A 21 -10.83 -19.45 -4.99
N ARG A 22 -10.01 -19.93 -4.06
CA ARG A 22 -8.78 -19.23 -3.64
C ARG A 22 -7.62 -19.35 -4.63
N VAL A 23 -7.62 -20.37 -5.48
CA VAL A 23 -6.55 -20.61 -6.45
C VAL A 23 -6.78 -19.83 -7.76
N LEU A 24 -8.03 -19.45 -8.07
CA LEU A 24 -8.38 -18.86 -9.37
C LEU A 24 -8.76 -17.37 -9.35
N ARG A 25 -8.92 -16.73 -8.19
CA ARG A 25 -9.25 -15.29 -8.12
C ARG A 25 -8.44 -14.57 -7.05
N ILE A 26 -7.16 -14.37 -7.32
CA ILE A 26 -6.40 -13.36 -6.58
C ILE A 26 -6.61 -12.04 -7.32
N ALA A 27 -7.42 -11.14 -6.77
CA ALA A 27 -7.69 -9.82 -7.35
C ALA A 27 -6.39 -9.09 -7.74
N THR A 28 -5.34 -9.27 -6.93
CA THR A 28 -4.00 -8.79 -7.25
C THR A 28 -3.43 -9.32 -8.56
N LEU A 29 -3.53 -10.63 -8.84
CA LEU A 29 -3.00 -11.22 -10.08
C LEU A 29 -3.86 -10.86 -11.31
N ASP A 30 -5.17 -10.79 -11.15
CA ASP A 30 -6.07 -10.40 -12.25
C ASP A 30 -5.73 -8.98 -12.74
N ILE A 31 -5.63 -8.04 -11.80
CA ILE A 31 -5.30 -6.65 -12.14
C ILE A 31 -3.84 -6.52 -12.58
N PHE A 32 -2.92 -7.33 -12.05
CA PHE A 32 -1.55 -7.40 -12.54
C PHE A 32 -1.52 -7.74 -14.04
N TYR A 33 -2.19 -8.82 -14.47
CA TYR A 33 -2.18 -9.20 -15.89
C TYR A 33 -2.90 -8.20 -16.79
N VAL A 34 -3.99 -7.58 -16.31
CA VAL A 34 -4.63 -6.45 -17.02
C VAL A 34 -3.65 -5.29 -17.19
N ALA A 35 -2.89 -4.94 -16.15
CA ALA A 35 -1.86 -3.91 -16.23
C ALA A 35 -0.72 -4.28 -17.20
N GLN A 36 -0.31 -5.55 -17.27
CA GLN A 36 0.68 -6.04 -18.24
C GLN A 36 0.17 -5.89 -19.69
N ILE A 37 -1.10 -6.23 -19.94
CA ILE A 37 -1.73 -6.03 -21.25
C ILE A 37 -1.77 -4.55 -21.61
N ALA A 38 -2.19 -3.68 -20.68
CA ALA A 38 -2.21 -2.24 -20.89
C ALA A 38 -0.82 -1.68 -21.23
N ALA A 39 0.22 -2.16 -20.55
CA ALA A 39 1.61 -1.80 -20.86
C ALA A 39 2.03 -2.29 -22.25
N GLY A 40 1.70 -3.52 -22.63
CA GLY A 40 1.96 -4.06 -23.97
C GLY A 40 1.27 -3.25 -25.07
N ILE A 41 -0.02 -2.92 -24.90
CA ILE A 41 -0.80 -2.11 -25.85
C ILE A 41 -0.14 -0.75 -26.03
N TYR A 42 0.23 -0.09 -24.93
CA TYR A 42 0.89 1.20 -24.99
C TYR A 42 2.22 1.15 -25.74
N ARG A 43 3.05 0.15 -25.44
CA ARG A 43 4.34 -0.05 -26.11
C ARG A 43 4.17 -0.32 -27.60
N SER A 44 3.15 -1.08 -28.01
CA SER A 44 2.83 -1.28 -29.43
C SER A 44 2.39 0.02 -30.11
N ASN A 45 1.53 0.81 -29.48
CA ASN A 45 1.09 2.10 -30.04
C ASN A 45 2.27 3.08 -30.21
N GLN A 46 3.21 3.13 -29.27
CA GLN A 46 4.41 3.96 -29.42
C GLN A 46 5.34 3.51 -30.55
N LEU A 47 5.37 2.22 -30.87
CA LEU A 47 6.26 1.66 -31.90
C LEU A 47 5.64 1.73 -33.30
N ASP A 48 4.37 1.35 -33.42
CA ASP A 48 3.70 1.14 -34.71
C ASP A 48 2.58 2.15 -35.00
N GLY A 49 2.15 2.96 -34.02
CA GLY A 49 1.09 3.96 -34.15
C GLY A 49 -0.34 3.38 -34.17
N ASP A 50 -0.48 2.06 -34.17
CA ASP A 50 -1.76 1.35 -34.22
C ASP A 50 -2.03 0.56 -32.93
N PHE A 51 -3.31 0.52 -32.53
CA PHE A 51 -3.76 -0.38 -31.48
C PHE A 51 -3.86 -1.80 -32.02
N PRO A 52 -3.40 -2.82 -31.27
CA PRO A 52 -3.50 -4.21 -31.72
C PRO A 52 -4.96 -4.58 -31.92
N SER A 53 -5.28 -5.15 -33.10
CA SER A 53 -6.60 -5.70 -33.37
C SER A 53 -6.73 -7.10 -32.74
N ALA A 54 -7.96 -7.61 -32.65
CA ALA A 54 -8.19 -8.98 -32.18
C ALA A 54 -7.51 -10.04 -33.07
N GLU A 55 -7.30 -9.73 -34.36
CA GLU A 55 -6.65 -10.61 -35.32
C GLU A 55 -5.13 -10.68 -35.10
N ASP A 56 -4.55 -9.69 -34.41
CA ASP A 56 -3.10 -9.60 -34.14
C ASP A 56 -2.69 -10.21 -32.79
N LEU A 57 -3.61 -10.90 -32.09
CA LEU A 57 -3.40 -11.35 -30.72
C LEU A 57 -2.16 -12.25 -30.57
N ASP A 58 -1.94 -13.18 -31.50
CA ASP A 58 -0.78 -14.08 -31.46
C ASP A 58 0.54 -13.31 -31.61
N THR A 59 0.57 -12.34 -32.53
CA THR A 59 1.73 -11.46 -32.75
C THR A 59 1.97 -10.58 -31.52
N PHE A 60 0.90 -10.02 -30.94
CA PHE A 60 0.96 -9.23 -29.72
C PHE A 60 1.52 -10.05 -28.55
N TYR A 61 1.01 -11.26 -28.36
CA TYR A 61 1.47 -12.17 -27.31
C TYR A 61 2.93 -12.57 -27.49
N ALA A 62 3.33 -12.95 -28.72
CA ALA A 62 4.72 -13.30 -29.02
C ALA A 62 5.68 -12.13 -28.76
N ARG A 63 5.27 -10.90 -29.14
CA ARG A 63 6.06 -9.68 -28.94
C ARG A 63 6.21 -9.31 -27.47
N HIS A 64 5.15 -9.45 -26.68
CA HIS A 64 5.12 -9.06 -25.27
C HIS A 64 5.16 -10.26 -24.32
N HIS A 65 5.70 -11.39 -24.77
CA HIS A 65 5.72 -12.65 -24.03
C HIS A 65 6.33 -12.52 -22.62
N GLN A 66 7.34 -11.66 -22.45
CA GLN A 66 7.96 -11.40 -21.15
C GLN A 66 6.97 -10.80 -20.12
N LEU A 67 6.01 -9.99 -20.57
CA LEU A 67 4.97 -9.40 -19.74
C LEU A 67 3.78 -10.36 -19.52
N LEU A 68 3.45 -11.17 -20.53
CA LEU A 68 2.19 -11.92 -20.60
C LEU A 68 2.31 -13.42 -20.31
N ASN A 69 3.53 -13.95 -20.16
CA ASN A 69 3.69 -15.36 -19.83
C ASN A 69 3.08 -15.68 -18.44
N GLN A 70 2.64 -16.92 -18.27
CA GLN A 70 1.95 -17.39 -17.07
C GLN A 70 2.79 -17.29 -15.78
N ASP A 71 4.12 -17.25 -15.90
CA ASP A 71 5.03 -17.14 -14.76
C ASP A 71 5.59 -15.72 -14.57
N ALA A 72 5.13 -14.73 -15.36
CA ALA A 72 5.65 -13.36 -15.33
C ALA A 72 5.54 -12.76 -13.92
N TRP A 73 4.43 -13.02 -13.22
CA TRP A 73 4.17 -12.54 -11.88
C TRP A 73 5.25 -12.92 -10.86
N ARG A 74 5.98 -14.03 -11.06
CA ARG A 74 7.00 -14.52 -10.11
C ARG A 74 8.19 -13.56 -9.97
N GLN A 75 8.40 -12.67 -10.94
CA GLN A 75 9.41 -11.63 -10.86
C GLN A 75 8.93 -10.44 -10.01
N TYR A 76 7.62 -10.26 -9.89
CA TYR A 76 6.97 -9.11 -9.26
C TYR A 76 6.51 -9.40 -7.84
N TYR A 77 5.99 -10.60 -7.59
CA TYR A 77 5.37 -10.95 -6.33
C TYR A 77 6.04 -12.14 -5.64
N SER A 78 6.17 -12.07 -4.32
CA SER A 78 6.46 -13.25 -3.51
C SER A 78 5.20 -14.11 -3.31
N PRO A 79 5.29 -15.46 -3.31
CA PRO A 79 4.14 -16.32 -3.04
C PRO A 79 3.52 -16.07 -1.67
N THR A 80 4.34 -15.76 -0.66
CA THR A 80 3.87 -15.42 0.69
C THR A 80 3.03 -14.15 0.73
N PHE A 81 3.37 -13.15 -0.09
CA PHE A 81 2.59 -11.92 -0.21
C PHE A 81 1.25 -12.15 -0.91
N LEU A 82 1.24 -12.96 -1.97
CA LEU A 82 0.01 -13.31 -2.69
C LEU A 82 -0.94 -14.19 -1.86
N ALA A 83 -0.40 -15.04 -0.98
CA ALA A 83 -1.17 -15.90 -0.09
C ALA A 83 -1.93 -15.12 1.01
N GLN A 84 -1.63 -13.84 1.22
CA GLN A 84 -2.33 -13.00 2.19
C GLN A 84 -3.80 -12.80 1.77
N ALA A 85 -4.73 -12.90 2.72
CA ALA A 85 -6.16 -12.72 2.46
C ALA A 85 -6.48 -11.35 1.80
N THR A 86 -5.73 -10.32 2.16
CA THR A 86 -5.86 -8.98 1.60
C THR A 86 -5.48 -8.93 0.11
N SER A 87 -4.45 -9.67 -0.32
CA SER A 87 -4.03 -9.73 -1.73
C SER A 87 -5.04 -10.49 -2.61
N ALA A 88 -5.77 -11.43 -2.02
CA ALA A 88 -6.84 -12.14 -2.71
C ALA A 88 -8.05 -11.23 -3.01
N ARG A 89 -8.35 -10.27 -2.13
CA ARG A 89 -9.54 -9.41 -2.22
C ARG A 89 -9.29 -8.05 -2.85
N PHE A 90 -8.07 -7.52 -2.67
CA PHE A 90 -7.72 -6.16 -3.08
C PHE A 90 -6.48 -6.18 -3.95
N TYR A 91 -6.45 -5.27 -4.91
CA TYR A 91 -5.28 -5.05 -5.72
C TYR A 91 -4.15 -4.41 -4.90
N ARG A 92 -2.99 -5.04 -4.93
CA ARG A 92 -1.76 -4.56 -4.29
C ARG A 92 -0.62 -4.49 -5.27
N LEU A 93 0.21 -3.45 -5.13
CA LEU A 93 1.43 -3.33 -5.90
C LEU A 93 2.41 -4.46 -5.57
N PRO A 94 3.30 -4.83 -6.51
CA PRO A 94 4.25 -5.89 -6.27
C PRO A 94 5.30 -5.57 -5.20
N ASP A 95 5.69 -6.59 -4.44
CA ASP A 95 6.61 -6.48 -3.31
C ASP A 95 8.08 -6.66 -3.71
N LEU A 96 8.36 -7.32 -4.84
CA LEU A 96 9.73 -7.64 -5.29
C LEU A 96 10.31 -6.61 -6.26
N GLN A 97 9.52 -6.07 -7.18
CA GLN A 97 9.94 -5.03 -8.14
C GLN A 97 8.76 -4.16 -8.59
N ASP A 98 9.06 -3.00 -9.18
CA ASP A 98 8.04 -2.11 -9.73
C ASP A 98 7.31 -2.72 -10.93
N LEU A 99 6.07 -2.26 -11.18
CA LEU A 99 5.38 -2.54 -12.43
C LEU A 99 6.12 -1.90 -13.62
N PRO A 100 5.89 -2.41 -14.84
CA PRO A 100 6.44 -1.78 -16.04
C PRO A 100 6.09 -0.30 -16.12
N ASP A 101 7.12 0.49 -16.42
CA ASP A 101 7.05 1.93 -16.69
C ASP A 101 6.54 2.79 -15.53
N SER A 102 6.38 2.25 -14.31
CA SER A 102 5.76 2.96 -13.17
C SER A 102 6.67 3.90 -12.40
N SER A 103 7.97 3.93 -12.72
CA SER A 103 8.99 4.77 -12.05
C SER A 103 9.17 6.15 -12.69
N ASP A 104 8.50 6.42 -13.81
CA ASP A 104 8.79 7.58 -14.65
C ASP A 104 7.49 8.19 -15.20
N PRO A 105 7.54 9.46 -15.66
CA PRO A 105 6.41 10.06 -16.34
C PRO A 105 5.97 9.19 -17.51
N PHE A 106 4.66 9.04 -17.68
CA PHE A 106 4.08 8.09 -18.61
C PHE A 106 4.55 8.27 -20.06
N THR A 107 4.77 9.53 -20.47
CA THR A 107 5.20 9.92 -21.82
C THR A 107 6.72 9.89 -22.01
N GLN A 108 7.50 9.67 -20.94
CA GLN A 108 8.96 9.77 -20.94
C GLN A 108 9.59 8.66 -20.06
N PRO A 109 9.32 7.37 -20.33
CA PRO A 109 9.84 6.29 -19.50
C PRO A 109 11.36 6.22 -19.64
N ARG A 110 12.07 6.28 -18.51
CA ARG A 110 13.52 6.17 -18.48
C ARG A 110 13.89 4.70 -18.21
N GLN A 111 14.72 4.08 -19.07
CA GLN A 111 15.05 2.65 -18.92
C GLN A 111 16.16 2.43 -17.90
N LYS A 112 15.83 2.03 -16.66
CA LYS A 112 16.82 1.83 -15.58
C LYS A 112 17.04 0.39 -15.10
N GLY A 113 16.59 -0.57 -15.90
CA GLY A 113 16.69 -1.98 -15.55
C GLY A 113 15.67 -2.38 -14.48
N ILE A 114 15.95 -3.47 -13.78
CA ILE A 114 15.01 -4.15 -12.87
C ILE A 114 15.25 -3.71 -11.43
N GLY A 115 14.20 -3.27 -10.73
CA GLY A 115 14.28 -2.84 -9.33
C GLY A 115 12.96 -2.32 -8.77
N HIS A 116 12.98 -1.88 -7.51
CA HIS A 116 11.83 -1.27 -6.82
C HIS A 116 12.16 0.19 -6.48
N PHE A 117 12.01 1.05 -7.48
CA PHE A 117 12.33 2.48 -7.43
C PHE A 117 11.20 3.30 -6.81
N THR A 118 9.94 2.85 -6.93
CA THR A 118 8.80 3.59 -6.39
C THR A 118 8.57 3.33 -4.89
N LYS A 119 9.13 2.26 -4.31
CA LYS A 119 8.93 1.87 -2.91
C LYS A 119 9.20 3.00 -1.92
N LEU A 120 10.43 3.48 -1.89
CA LEU A 120 10.90 4.44 -0.90
C LEU A 120 10.21 5.81 -1.07
N PRO A 121 10.10 6.35 -2.30
CA PRO A 121 9.29 7.54 -2.56
C PRO A 121 7.84 7.39 -2.08
N ARG A 122 7.15 6.29 -2.41
CA ARG A 122 5.74 6.07 -2.03
C ARG A 122 5.58 5.97 -0.52
N TRP A 123 6.46 5.22 0.15
CA TRP A 123 6.49 5.12 1.61
C TRP A 123 6.69 6.51 2.25
N ALA A 124 7.69 7.27 1.80
CA ALA A 124 7.98 8.61 2.32
C ALA A 124 6.82 9.57 2.08
N HIS A 125 6.16 9.47 0.92
CA HIS A 125 4.96 10.22 0.59
C HIS A 125 3.82 9.91 1.55
N ASN A 126 3.55 8.64 1.84
CA ASN A 126 2.52 8.24 2.79
C ASN A 126 2.81 8.74 4.21
N LEU A 127 4.07 8.69 4.64
CA LEU A 127 4.50 9.17 5.95
C LEU A 127 4.32 10.69 6.08
N ALA A 128 4.82 11.47 5.11
CA ALA A 128 4.66 12.92 5.09
C ALA A 128 3.18 13.33 5.09
N ARG A 129 2.34 12.64 4.30
CA ARG A 129 0.89 12.87 4.29
C ARG A 129 0.23 12.52 5.61
N THR A 130 0.65 11.44 6.26
CA THR A 130 0.10 11.03 7.55
C THR A 130 0.32 12.12 8.59
N TYR A 131 1.55 12.67 8.67
CA TYR A 131 1.85 13.80 9.55
C TYR A 131 1.04 15.05 9.19
N ARG A 132 0.99 15.46 7.91
CA ARG A 132 0.27 16.68 7.49
C ARG A 132 -1.24 16.62 7.71
N ARG A 133 -1.84 15.43 7.61
CA ARG A 133 -3.29 15.23 7.80
C ARG A 133 -3.67 15.20 9.27
N GLN A 134 -2.81 14.60 10.08
CA GLN A 134 -3.07 14.32 11.48
C GLN A 134 -1.75 14.42 12.28
N PRO A 135 -1.30 15.65 12.62
CA PRO A 135 -0.04 15.87 13.36
C PRO A 135 -0.22 15.61 14.86
N THR A 136 -0.77 14.45 15.21
CA THR A 136 -1.09 13.99 16.58
C THR A 136 0.14 13.51 17.32
N LEU A 137 1.13 12.99 16.60
CA LEU A 137 2.43 12.60 17.12
C LEU A 137 3.51 13.62 16.72
N PRO A 138 4.55 13.83 17.54
CA PRO A 138 5.71 14.63 17.15
C PRO A 138 6.35 14.07 15.88
N ILE A 139 6.83 14.96 15.01
CA ILE A 139 7.47 14.57 13.74
C ILE A 139 8.64 13.60 13.96
N ALA A 140 9.44 13.81 15.01
CA ALA A 140 10.54 12.91 15.37
C ALA A 140 10.04 11.48 15.68
N THR A 141 8.89 11.35 16.34
CA THR A 141 8.28 10.06 16.65
C THR A 141 7.78 9.38 15.37
N ILE A 142 7.10 10.10 14.49
CA ILE A 142 6.60 9.54 13.21
C ILE A 142 7.77 9.10 12.33
N THR A 143 8.81 9.93 12.22
CA THR A 143 10.03 9.60 11.47
C THR A 143 10.69 8.35 12.03
N GLN A 144 10.87 8.25 13.35
CA GLN A 144 11.46 7.08 13.98
C GLN A 144 10.65 5.79 13.72
N ILE A 145 9.32 5.87 13.85
CA ILE A 145 8.42 4.75 13.56
C ILE A 145 8.55 4.33 12.10
N GLY A 146 8.53 5.30 11.18
CA GLY A 146 8.68 5.04 9.75
C GLY A 146 9.98 4.34 9.42
N LEU A 147 11.12 4.87 9.88
CA LEU A 147 12.43 4.32 9.58
C LEU A 147 12.59 2.90 10.13
N SER A 148 12.14 2.67 11.37
CA SER A 148 12.21 1.36 12.01
C SER A 148 11.34 0.32 11.29
N THR A 149 10.09 0.65 10.96
CA THR A 149 9.17 -0.26 10.25
C THR A 149 9.64 -0.56 8.83
N LEU A 150 10.17 0.44 8.12
CA LEU A 150 10.76 0.27 6.80
C LEU A 150 11.96 -0.70 6.84
N GLN A 151 12.89 -0.48 7.77
CA GLN A 151 14.06 -1.33 7.95
C GLN A 151 13.67 -2.79 8.23
N GLN A 152 12.74 -3.01 9.16
CA GLN A 152 12.25 -4.34 9.53
C GLN A 152 11.60 -5.06 8.34
N THR A 153 10.75 -4.36 7.59
CA THR A 153 10.03 -4.93 6.44
C THR A 153 11.01 -5.32 5.33
N ILE A 154 12.00 -4.47 5.02
CA ILE A 154 13.04 -4.78 4.04
C ILE A 154 13.90 -5.96 4.50
N ILE A 155 14.31 -6.02 5.77
CA ILE A 155 15.09 -7.15 6.31
C ILE A 155 14.29 -8.46 6.17
N ARG A 156 13.01 -8.45 6.54
CA ARG A 156 12.12 -9.61 6.44
C ARG A 156 12.01 -10.11 5.01
N LEU A 157 11.68 -9.24 4.06
CA LEU A 157 11.50 -9.62 2.66
C LEU A 157 12.82 -10.11 2.02
N ARG A 158 13.94 -9.48 2.37
CA ARG A 158 15.27 -9.86 1.86
C ARG A 158 15.77 -11.21 2.35
N LYS A 159 15.20 -11.75 3.43
CA LYS A 159 15.58 -13.08 3.94
C LYS A 159 15.42 -14.14 2.85
N ASP A 160 14.36 -14.02 2.06
CA ASP A 160 14.02 -14.99 1.01
C ASP A 160 14.29 -14.44 -0.40
N TYR A 161 14.40 -13.11 -0.57
CA TYR A 161 14.59 -12.45 -1.87
C TYR A 161 15.78 -11.48 -1.88
N LEU A 162 16.96 -11.97 -2.24
CA LEU A 162 18.19 -11.15 -2.27
C LEU A 162 18.16 -10.04 -3.32
N SER A 163 17.29 -10.14 -4.34
CA SER A 163 17.08 -9.18 -5.43
C SER A 163 16.47 -7.86 -4.97
N VAL A 164 15.70 -7.86 -3.87
CA VAL A 164 15.17 -6.64 -3.25
C VAL A 164 16.34 -5.73 -2.89
N GLN A 165 16.17 -4.41 -2.87
CA GLN A 165 17.26 -3.49 -2.49
C GLN A 165 17.54 -3.52 -0.98
N ARG A 166 18.75 -3.15 -0.55
CA ARG A 166 19.09 -3.12 0.89
C ARG A 166 18.53 -1.85 1.51
N TYR A 167 18.18 -1.93 2.79
CA TYR A 167 17.84 -0.74 3.55
C TYR A 167 19.01 0.25 3.54
N SER A 168 18.70 1.53 3.31
CA SER A 168 19.61 2.66 3.39
C SER A 168 18.90 3.78 4.14
N GLU A 169 19.36 4.05 5.35
CA GLU A 169 18.91 5.17 6.19
C GLU A 169 19.07 6.49 5.42
N THR A 170 20.19 6.64 4.70
CA THR A 170 20.47 7.83 3.87
C THR A 170 19.41 8.02 2.79
N GLN A 171 19.06 6.98 2.03
CA GLN A 171 18.01 7.10 1.00
C GLN A 171 16.63 7.35 1.62
N ALA A 172 16.30 6.69 2.73
CA ALA A 172 15.03 6.92 3.42
C ALA A 172 14.92 8.38 3.88
N CYS A 173 15.94 8.93 4.53
CA CYS A 173 15.98 10.32 4.96
C CYS A 173 15.95 11.31 3.79
N PHE A 174 16.63 11.01 2.68
CA PHE A 174 16.51 11.82 1.46
C PHE A 174 15.04 11.92 1.01
N TRP A 175 14.35 10.77 0.88
CA TRP A 175 12.97 10.76 0.40
C TRP A 175 12.00 11.45 1.36
N LEU A 176 12.20 11.34 2.67
CA LEU A 176 11.40 12.08 3.65
C LEU A 176 11.55 13.60 3.48
N LYS A 177 12.79 14.09 3.31
CA LYS A 177 13.06 15.50 3.02
C LYS A 177 12.47 15.93 1.67
N TYR A 178 12.65 15.12 0.62
CA TYR A 178 12.11 15.36 -0.72
C TYR A 178 10.57 15.45 -0.71
N MET A 179 9.91 14.58 0.05
CA MET A 179 8.46 14.58 0.26
C MET A 179 7.98 15.65 1.26
N LYS A 180 8.91 16.48 1.76
CA LYS A 180 8.65 17.63 2.61
C LYS A 180 7.93 17.25 3.90
N ILE A 181 8.43 16.23 4.60
CA ILE A 181 7.90 15.80 5.90
C ILE A 181 7.86 16.95 6.92
N ASP A 182 8.89 17.83 6.89
CA ASP A 182 9.03 18.94 7.83
C ASP A 182 8.13 20.14 7.51
N LEU A 183 7.45 20.14 6.35
CA LEU A 183 6.47 21.17 6.03
C LEU A 183 5.15 20.88 6.74
N SER A 184 5.01 21.41 7.95
CA SER A 184 3.70 21.69 8.52
C SER A 184 3.22 23.03 7.96
N SER A 185 2.25 23.01 7.05
CA SER A 185 1.50 24.23 6.71
C SER A 185 0.43 24.42 7.78
N PRO A 186 0.50 25.45 8.65
CA PRO A 186 -0.56 25.72 9.61
C PRO A 186 -1.87 26.18 8.94
N PHE A 187 -1.83 26.48 7.64
CA PHE A 187 -2.95 27.10 6.91
C PHE A 187 -3.82 26.12 6.13
N THR A 188 -3.42 24.85 6.00
CA THR A 188 -4.21 23.84 5.28
C THR A 188 -3.92 22.45 5.85
N LYS A 189 -4.81 21.92 6.71
CA LYS A 189 -4.87 20.47 6.94
C LYS A 189 -5.10 19.80 5.59
N GLU A 190 -4.20 18.90 5.20
CA GLU A 190 -4.33 18.23 3.92
C GLU A 190 -5.64 17.40 3.92
N VAL A 191 -6.46 17.54 2.88
CA VAL A 191 -7.76 16.86 2.80
C VAL A 191 -7.56 15.34 2.72
N TRP A 192 -8.44 14.60 3.41
CA TRP A 192 -8.49 13.15 3.35
C TRP A 192 -9.00 12.66 1.99
N ASN A 193 -8.07 12.46 1.06
CA ASN A 193 -8.31 11.85 -0.26
C ASN A 193 -7.54 10.51 -0.41
N PRO A 194 -7.86 9.69 -1.42
CA PRO A 194 -7.10 8.49 -1.74
C PRO A 194 -5.60 8.77 -1.95
N ASN A 195 -4.78 7.73 -1.80
CA ASN A 195 -3.36 7.82 -2.15
C ASN A 195 -3.23 7.75 -3.67
N HIS A 196 -2.88 8.87 -4.30
CA HIS A 196 -2.76 8.98 -5.76
C HIS A 196 -1.29 9.06 -6.18
N PHE A 197 -0.40 8.35 -5.47
CA PHE A 197 1.04 8.46 -5.70
C PHE A 197 1.44 8.06 -7.12
N GLY A 198 0.92 6.96 -7.65
CA GLY A 198 1.19 6.49 -9.02
C GLY A 198 0.74 7.48 -10.09
N VAL A 199 -0.40 8.15 -9.89
CA VAL A 199 -0.90 9.23 -10.77
C VAL A 199 0.04 10.43 -10.72
N HIS A 200 0.50 10.84 -9.54
CA HIS A 200 1.47 11.92 -9.42
C HIS A 200 2.79 11.60 -10.12
N VAL A 201 3.28 10.36 -10.00
CA VAL A 201 4.48 9.90 -10.74
C VAL A 201 4.24 9.96 -12.25
N ALA A 202 3.10 9.45 -12.72
CA ALA A 202 2.76 9.46 -14.14
C ALA A 202 2.71 10.87 -14.73
N GLN A 203 2.24 11.84 -13.96
CA GLN A 203 2.19 13.26 -14.31
C GLN A 203 3.56 13.96 -14.25
N GLY A 204 4.61 13.31 -13.75
CA GLY A 204 5.92 13.92 -13.54
C GLY A 204 6.01 14.84 -12.33
N ALA A 205 5.11 14.69 -11.34
CA ALA A 205 5.14 15.51 -10.12
C ALA A 205 6.32 15.18 -9.20
N PHE A 206 6.90 13.99 -9.35
CA PHE A 206 8.04 13.53 -8.57
C PHE A 206 9.09 12.92 -9.48
N ASP A 207 10.34 13.34 -9.34
CA ASP A 207 11.48 12.69 -9.96
C ASP A 207 11.96 11.54 -9.08
N MET A 208 11.63 10.31 -9.44
CA MET A 208 12.05 9.10 -8.71
C MET A 208 13.57 8.95 -8.61
N TRP A 209 14.36 9.73 -9.36
CA TRP A 209 15.81 9.64 -9.40
C TRP A 209 16.51 10.93 -8.95
N ALA A 210 15.77 11.89 -8.38
CA ALA A 210 16.33 13.15 -7.88
C ALA A 210 17.53 12.92 -6.93
N TRP A 211 17.51 11.83 -6.18
CA TRP A 211 18.56 11.49 -5.23
C TRP A 211 19.93 11.27 -5.88
N GLU A 212 20.00 10.86 -7.16
CA GLU A 212 21.27 10.67 -7.89
C GLU A 212 21.98 11.97 -8.22
N ALA A 213 21.28 13.11 -8.14
CA ALA A 213 21.92 14.41 -8.21
C ALA A 213 22.80 14.69 -6.98
N HIS A 214 22.48 14.04 -5.85
CA HIS A 214 23.05 14.34 -4.54
C HIS A 214 23.97 13.23 -4.01
N TYR A 215 23.74 11.98 -4.40
CA TYR A 215 24.44 10.83 -3.83
C TYR A 215 25.02 9.89 -4.91
N SER A 216 26.31 9.60 -4.84
CA SER A 216 26.96 8.60 -5.70
C SER A 216 26.65 7.17 -5.25
N GLN A 217 26.72 6.22 -6.20
CA GLN A 217 26.54 4.78 -5.91
C GLN A 217 27.43 4.24 -4.81
N LYS A 218 28.64 4.77 -4.71
CA LYS A 218 29.58 4.40 -3.67
C LYS A 218 29.08 4.81 -2.28
N LEU A 219 28.48 6.00 -2.15
CA LEU A 219 28.04 6.51 -0.85
C LEU A 219 26.75 5.85 -0.38
N TRP A 220 25.68 5.85 -1.17
CA TRP A 220 24.39 5.33 -0.68
C TRP A 220 24.34 3.80 -0.56
N GLY A 221 25.17 3.09 -1.33
CA GLY A 221 25.31 1.63 -1.25
C GLY A 221 26.20 1.14 -0.11
N SER A 222 26.91 2.06 0.55
CA SER A 222 27.87 1.78 1.63
C SER A 222 27.21 1.13 2.85
N ILE A 223 28.01 0.63 3.79
CA ILE A 223 27.49 0.06 5.05
C ILE A 223 27.05 1.21 5.97
N GLU A 224 27.81 2.29 5.96
CA GLU A 224 27.61 3.50 6.74
C GLU A 224 26.26 4.13 6.43
N ALA A 225 25.89 4.20 5.14
CA ALA A 225 24.59 4.73 4.69
C ALA A 225 23.37 3.94 5.19
N ARG A 226 23.58 2.71 5.68
CA ARG A 226 22.53 1.85 6.25
C ARG A 226 22.35 2.04 7.75
N ILE A 227 23.34 2.63 8.41
CA ILE A 227 23.38 2.80 9.86
C ILE A 227 22.96 4.22 10.22
N ALA A 228 23.39 5.21 9.43
CA ALA A 228 23.11 6.61 9.67
C ALA A 228 22.90 7.39 8.37
N PRO A 229 22.16 8.51 8.42
CA PRO A 229 22.08 9.43 7.29
C PRO A 229 23.46 10.04 7.01
N LEU A 230 23.89 9.99 5.75
CA LEU A 230 25.11 10.62 5.29
C LEU A 230 24.80 11.90 4.50
N GLU A 231 25.72 12.85 4.56
CA GLU A 231 25.64 14.07 3.76
C GLU A 231 25.88 13.77 2.27
N PRO A 232 25.26 14.54 1.35
CA PRO A 232 25.50 14.44 -0.09
C PRO A 232 26.98 14.52 -0.46
N ASP A 233 27.44 13.64 -1.35
CA ASP A 233 28.78 13.70 -1.93
C ASP A 233 28.81 14.32 -3.35
N LEU A 234 27.63 14.61 -3.90
CA LEU A 234 27.45 15.34 -5.16
C LEU A 234 26.81 16.70 -4.93
N ASP A 235 26.99 17.61 -5.87
CA ASP A 235 26.60 19.03 -5.75
C ASP A 235 25.10 19.30 -5.96
N GLY A 236 24.31 18.30 -6.36
CA GLY A 236 22.89 18.48 -6.66
C GLY A 236 22.62 19.26 -7.95
N ALA A 237 23.64 19.56 -8.76
CA ALA A 237 23.48 20.43 -9.93
C ALA A 237 22.78 19.76 -11.11
N ARG A 238 22.64 18.42 -11.09
CA ARG A 238 21.88 17.68 -12.10
C ARG A 238 20.42 18.15 -12.06
N LYS A 239 19.98 18.79 -13.14
CA LYS A 239 18.57 19.16 -13.32
C LYS A 239 17.71 17.91 -13.36
N SER A 240 16.52 18.02 -12.78
CA SER A 240 15.50 17.00 -12.93
C SER A 240 15.17 16.83 -14.42
N GLU A 241 15.04 15.57 -14.83
CA GLU A 241 14.72 15.19 -16.21
C GLU A 241 13.23 14.98 -16.43
N VAL A 242 12.41 15.18 -15.38
CA VAL A 242 10.96 15.05 -15.46
C VAL A 242 10.31 16.43 -15.39
N ASP A 243 9.38 16.66 -16.30
CA ASP A 243 8.55 17.86 -16.30
C ASP A 243 7.14 17.51 -15.83
N TRP A 244 6.65 18.24 -14.82
CA TRP A 244 5.28 18.06 -14.36
C TRP A 244 4.30 18.60 -15.42
N CYS A 245 3.39 17.76 -15.89
CA CYS A 245 2.44 18.12 -16.94
C CYS A 245 1.32 19.07 -16.49
N GLY A 246 1.17 19.32 -15.18
CA GLY A 246 0.15 20.22 -14.63
C GLY A 246 -1.29 19.70 -14.75
N TRP A 247 -2.26 20.56 -14.42
CA TRP A 247 -3.68 20.34 -14.67
C TRP A 247 -4.16 21.22 -15.84
N PRO A 248 -5.05 20.72 -16.73
CA PRO A 248 -5.49 19.33 -16.83
C PRO A 248 -4.36 18.42 -17.34
N ASP A 249 -4.27 17.20 -16.79
CA ASP A 249 -3.17 16.25 -17.07
C ASP A 249 -3.33 15.49 -18.40
N GLY A 250 -4.27 15.90 -19.25
CA GLY A 250 -4.55 15.25 -20.53
C GLY A 250 -5.01 13.79 -20.42
N GLY A 251 -5.44 13.31 -19.24
CA GLY A 251 -5.83 11.92 -19.03
C GLY A 251 -4.71 10.99 -18.57
N ILE A 252 -3.52 11.52 -18.26
CA ILE A 252 -2.38 10.74 -17.74
C ILE A 252 -2.75 9.95 -16.48
N GLY A 253 -3.54 10.54 -15.57
CA GLY A 253 -3.98 9.84 -14.36
C GLY A 253 -4.88 8.63 -14.64
N VAL A 254 -5.74 8.70 -15.67
CA VAL A 254 -6.57 7.55 -16.09
C VAL A 254 -5.70 6.45 -16.67
N GLN A 255 -4.68 6.82 -17.46
CA GLN A 255 -3.72 5.87 -18.01
C GLN A 255 -2.91 5.17 -16.92
N ALA A 256 -2.42 5.91 -15.92
CA ALA A 256 -1.73 5.35 -14.76
C ALA A 256 -2.63 4.37 -13.99
N TRP A 257 -3.91 4.69 -13.86
CA TRP A 257 -4.88 3.81 -13.21
C TRP A 257 -5.10 2.50 -13.99
N TRP A 258 -5.28 2.57 -15.32
CA TRP A 258 -5.40 1.36 -16.16
C TRP A 258 -4.14 0.49 -16.17
N ARG A 259 -2.97 1.08 -15.91
CA ARG A 259 -1.72 0.33 -15.74
C ARG A 259 -1.52 -0.21 -14.33
N GLY A 260 -2.50 -0.09 -13.44
CA GLY A 260 -2.40 -0.60 -12.07
C GLY A 260 -1.39 0.16 -11.21
N TRP A 261 -1.05 1.41 -11.52
CA TRP A 261 -0.06 2.15 -10.72
C TRP A 261 -0.64 2.66 -9.38
N GLU A 262 -1.95 2.52 -9.18
CA GLU A 262 -2.61 2.81 -7.91
C GLU A 262 -3.19 1.55 -7.28
N PRO A 263 -2.63 1.08 -6.16
CA PRO A 263 -3.19 -0.04 -5.44
C PRO A 263 -4.42 0.39 -4.65
N GLU A 264 -5.29 -0.57 -4.36
CA GLU A 264 -6.42 -0.39 -3.45
C GLU A 264 -5.96 -0.40 -1.98
N VAL A 265 -4.91 -1.18 -1.69
CA VAL A 265 -4.29 -1.29 -0.37
C VAL A 265 -2.78 -1.07 -0.49
N GLY A 266 -2.21 -0.29 0.43
CA GLY A 266 -0.77 0.06 0.42
C GLY A 266 0.19 -1.14 0.47
N SER A 267 1.46 -0.86 0.21
CA SER A 267 2.53 -1.85 0.36
C SER A 267 2.69 -2.31 1.82
N GLU A 268 3.46 -3.38 2.07
CA GLU A 268 3.72 -3.84 3.44
C GLU A 268 4.36 -2.73 4.30
N GLU A 269 5.27 -1.96 3.74
CA GLU A 269 5.95 -0.86 4.44
C GLU A 269 4.98 0.26 4.81
N GLU A 270 4.01 0.56 3.94
CA GLU A 270 2.97 1.55 4.23
C GLU A 270 2.02 1.07 5.32
N ILE A 271 1.61 -0.20 5.29
CA ILE A 271 0.69 -0.78 6.28
C ILE A 271 1.38 -0.93 7.65
N GLU A 272 2.61 -1.46 7.69
CA GLU A 272 3.38 -1.64 8.93
C GLU A 272 3.63 -0.29 9.61
N PHE A 273 3.95 0.75 8.82
CA PHE A 273 4.06 2.12 9.31
C PHE A 273 2.73 2.63 9.90
N LEU A 274 1.62 2.52 9.16
CA LEU A 274 0.31 3.01 9.63
C LEU A 274 -0.19 2.25 10.86
N ALA A 275 0.05 0.95 10.94
CA ALA A 275 -0.23 0.12 12.11
C ALA A 275 0.56 0.57 13.33
N ALA A 276 1.86 0.81 13.17
CA ALA A 276 2.70 1.29 14.28
C ALA A 276 2.31 2.70 14.74
N VAL A 277 1.94 3.59 13.81
CA VAL A 277 1.39 4.91 14.16
C VAL A 277 0.08 4.77 14.93
N ALA A 278 -0.85 3.94 14.45
CA ALA A 278 -2.15 3.76 15.11
C ALA A 278 -2.00 3.23 16.54
N VAL A 279 -1.10 2.28 16.76
CA VAL A 279 -0.76 1.80 18.10
C VAL A 279 -0.21 2.94 18.96
N LYS A 280 0.76 3.70 18.45
CA LYS A 280 1.39 4.78 19.21
C LYS A 280 0.40 5.88 19.59
N GLU A 281 -0.53 6.20 18.70
CA GLU A 281 -1.61 7.16 18.95
C GLU A 281 -2.58 6.72 20.06
N THR A 282 -2.66 5.41 20.33
CA THR A 282 -3.61 4.83 21.30
C THR A 282 -2.97 4.32 22.59
N GLU A 283 -1.64 4.24 22.65
CA GLU A 283 -0.88 3.62 23.76
C GLU A 283 -1.14 4.27 25.12
N SER A 284 -1.39 5.58 25.17
CA SER A 284 -1.57 6.33 26.43
C SER A 284 -3.02 6.74 26.70
N THR A 285 -3.98 6.23 25.92
CA THR A 285 -5.37 6.69 25.98
C THR A 285 -6.24 5.67 26.68
N GLU A 286 -6.83 6.06 27.82
CA GLU A 286 -7.95 5.30 28.39
C GLU A 286 -9.09 5.25 27.39
N VAL A 287 -9.77 4.12 27.27
CA VAL A 287 -10.77 3.93 26.21
C VAL A 287 -12.00 4.84 26.40
N SER A 288 -12.19 5.42 27.57
CA SER A 288 -13.16 6.48 27.87
C SER A 288 -12.81 7.84 27.23
N ASN A 289 -11.55 8.04 26.83
CA ASN A 289 -11.00 9.32 26.35
C ASN A 289 -10.55 9.24 24.89
N LEU A 290 -11.15 8.34 24.09
CA LEU A 290 -10.82 8.23 22.67
C LEU A 290 -11.26 9.48 21.89
N ASP A 291 -10.35 9.99 21.07
CA ASP A 291 -10.63 11.07 20.10
C ASP A 291 -11.12 10.46 18.79
N TYR A 292 -12.45 10.42 18.59
CA TYR A 292 -13.05 9.87 17.38
C TYR A 292 -12.84 10.73 16.12
N ALA A 293 -12.18 11.88 16.22
CA ALA A 293 -11.63 12.56 15.04
C ALA A 293 -10.39 11.83 14.48
N MET A 294 -9.80 10.89 15.23
CA MET A 294 -8.64 10.08 14.83
C MET A 294 -9.06 8.66 14.42
N ARG A 295 -8.62 8.22 13.24
CA ARG A 295 -8.99 6.88 12.72
C ARG A 295 -8.48 5.73 13.60
N SER A 296 -7.29 5.87 14.18
CA SER A 296 -6.72 4.88 15.11
C SER A 296 -7.58 4.69 16.35
N HIS A 297 -8.09 5.79 16.91
CA HIS A 297 -9.00 5.78 18.05
C HIS A 297 -10.36 5.19 17.68
N MET A 298 -10.91 5.52 16.51
CA MET A 298 -12.13 4.88 16.00
C MET A 298 -11.95 3.36 15.88
N LEU A 299 -10.85 2.90 15.27
CA LEU A 299 -10.55 1.48 15.12
C LEU A 299 -10.39 0.78 16.47
N LEU A 300 -9.72 1.41 17.44
CA LEU A 300 -9.60 0.89 18.80
C LEU A 300 -10.97 0.82 19.51
N GLY A 301 -11.82 1.83 19.32
CA GLY A 301 -13.18 1.86 19.86
C GLY A 301 -14.04 0.73 19.30
N VAL A 302 -13.99 0.49 17.97
CA VAL A 302 -14.67 -0.66 17.35
C VAL A 302 -14.12 -1.98 17.87
N MET A 303 -12.80 -2.10 18.01
CA MET A 303 -12.17 -3.28 18.59
C MET A 303 -12.70 -3.56 19.99
N ARG A 304 -12.83 -2.52 20.85
CA ARG A 304 -13.42 -2.66 22.18
C ARG A 304 -14.89 -3.11 22.12
N ALA A 305 -15.71 -2.47 21.29
CA ALA A 305 -17.12 -2.82 21.17
C ALA A 305 -17.34 -4.30 20.81
N ALA A 306 -16.40 -4.92 20.10
CA ALA A 306 -16.46 -6.35 19.79
C ALA A 306 -16.38 -7.26 21.03
N PHE A 307 -15.77 -6.81 22.14
CA PHE A 307 -15.66 -7.54 23.41
C PHE A 307 -16.83 -7.29 24.38
N GLU A 308 -17.66 -6.26 24.14
CA GLU A 308 -18.71 -5.86 25.08
C GLU A 308 -19.94 -6.76 24.96
N THR A 309 -20.57 -7.05 26.11
CA THR A 309 -21.81 -7.86 26.17
C THR A 309 -23.06 -7.08 25.75
N GLU A 310 -23.12 -5.78 26.06
CA GLU A 310 -24.13 -4.84 25.55
C GLU A 310 -23.66 -4.22 24.22
N ARG A 311 -23.33 -5.08 23.24
CA ARG A 311 -22.65 -4.67 22.00
C ARG A 311 -23.42 -3.57 21.24
N GLU A 312 -24.74 -3.72 21.10
CA GLU A 312 -25.58 -2.81 20.32
C GLU A 312 -25.55 -1.39 20.89
N LYS A 313 -25.59 -1.27 22.22
CA LYS A 313 -25.50 0.02 22.91
C LYS A 313 -24.14 0.70 22.70
N HIS A 314 -23.06 -0.07 22.78
CA HIS A 314 -21.71 0.45 22.52
C HIS A 314 -21.53 0.88 21.07
N ILE A 315 -22.14 0.16 20.11
CA ILE A 315 -22.15 0.53 18.69
C ILE A 315 -22.88 1.86 18.48
N GLU A 316 -24.07 2.03 19.08
CA GLU A 316 -24.83 3.29 18.97
C GLU A 316 -24.09 4.48 19.60
N ASP A 317 -23.44 4.29 20.75
CA ASP A 317 -22.59 5.33 21.35
C ASP A 317 -21.39 5.68 20.46
N LEU A 318 -20.72 4.67 19.90
CA LEU A 318 -19.57 4.83 19.02
C LEU A 318 -19.95 5.56 17.72
N LYS A 319 -21.09 5.20 17.13
CA LYS A 319 -21.67 5.86 15.97
C LYS A 319 -21.94 7.34 16.24
N ARG A 320 -22.58 7.66 17.37
CA ARG A 320 -22.82 9.06 17.78
C ARG A 320 -21.50 9.83 17.87
N TRP A 321 -20.49 9.30 18.54
CA TRP A 321 -19.19 9.98 18.70
C TRP A 321 -18.44 10.17 17.37
N ILE A 322 -18.50 9.18 16.46
CA ILE A 322 -17.88 9.29 15.12
C ILE A 322 -18.55 10.37 14.27
N ILE A 323 -19.88 10.46 14.32
CA ILE A 323 -20.65 11.47 13.60
C ILE A 323 -20.37 12.86 14.17
N GLU A 324 -20.37 13.01 15.49
CA GLU A 324 -20.05 14.28 16.18
C GLU A 324 -18.63 14.75 15.84
N ALA A 325 -17.67 13.84 15.69
CA ALA A 325 -16.31 14.14 15.26
C ALA A 325 -16.21 14.56 13.78
N GLY A 326 -17.26 14.38 12.98
CA GLY A 326 -17.36 14.84 11.59
C GLY A 326 -16.44 14.11 10.61
N ARG A 327 -15.90 12.94 10.98
CA ARG A 327 -14.96 12.17 10.14
C ARG A 327 -15.64 11.25 9.14
N ILE A 328 -16.82 10.74 9.48
CA ILE A 328 -17.66 9.90 8.61
C ILE A 328 -19.07 10.49 8.57
N ASP A 329 -19.65 10.52 7.37
CA ASP A 329 -21.03 10.96 7.17
C ASP A 329 -22.01 10.09 7.98
N GLU A 330 -23.04 10.69 8.56
CA GLU A 330 -24.10 9.98 9.31
C GLU A 330 -24.68 8.79 8.53
N SER A 331 -24.92 8.98 7.23
CA SER A 331 -25.43 7.94 6.33
C SER A 331 -24.52 6.71 6.17
N LYS A 332 -23.24 6.80 6.55
CA LYS A 332 -22.23 5.74 6.36
C LYS A 332 -21.63 5.22 7.65
N ALA A 333 -21.82 5.93 8.77
CA ALA A 333 -21.18 5.58 10.04
C ALA A 333 -21.53 4.16 10.50
N GLU A 334 -22.81 3.78 10.43
CA GLU A 334 -23.27 2.43 10.77
C GLU A 334 -22.58 1.36 9.91
N GLN A 335 -22.67 1.50 8.59
CA GLN A 335 -22.08 0.56 7.65
C GLN A 335 -20.57 0.41 7.92
N TRP A 336 -19.86 1.51 8.09
CA TRP A 336 -18.42 1.49 8.37
C TRP A 336 -18.11 0.71 9.66
N ILE A 337 -18.87 0.92 10.74
CA ILE A 337 -18.66 0.18 12.01
C ILE A 337 -18.88 -1.31 11.81
N GLN A 338 -19.95 -1.71 11.11
CA GLN A 338 -20.25 -3.12 10.84
C GLN A 338 -19.14 -3.77 10.01
N GLU A 339 -18.63 -3.08 8.98
CA GLU A 339 -17.53 -3.57 8.15
C GLU A 339 -16.24 -3.78 8.94
N VAL A 340 -15.90 -2.83 9.82
CA VAL A 340 -14.73 -2.97 10.71
C VAL A 340 -14.94 -4.11 11.70
N LEU A 341 -16.14 -4.27 12.28
CA LEU A 341 -16.46 -5.37 13.19
C LEU A 341 -16.34 -6.74 12.51
N MET A 342 -16.78 -6.87 11.26
CA MET A 342 -16.63 -8.12 10.50
C MET A 342 -15.17 -8.52 10.35
N VAL A 343 -14.27 -7.54 10.17
CA VAL A 343 -12.82 -7.78 10.08
C VAL A 343 -12.21 -8.11 11.44
N MET A 344 -12.59 -7.39 12.50
CA MET A 344 -11.99 -7.54 13.84
C MET A 344 -12.54 -8.74 14.62
N GLY A 345 -13.80 -9.12 14.39
CA GLY A 345 -14.51 -10.16 15.13
C GLY A 345 -13.74 -11.48 15.27
N PRO A 346 -13.20 -12.08 14.19
CA PRO A 346 -12.46 -13.33 14.26
C PRO A 346 -11.18 -13.27 15.12
N TYR A 347 -10.57 -12.09 15.26
CA TYR A 347 -9.40 -11.90 16.11
C TYR A 347 -9.80 -11.78 17.57
N VAL A 348 -10.88 -11.03 17.83
CA VAL A 348 -11.43 -10.81 19.17
C VAL A 348 -12.01 -12.10 19.75
N GLN A 349 -12.65 -12.95 18.94
CA GLN A 349 -13.20 -14.24 19.39
C GLN A 349 -12.15 -15.23 19.91
N LYS A 350 -10.86 -15.03 19.58
CA LYS A 350 -9.75 -15.84 20.13
C LYS A 350 -9.38 -15.43 21.55
N TRP A 351 -10.02 -14.40 22.10
CA TRP A 351 -9.76 -13.84 23.42
C TRP A 351 -11.04 -13.92 24.25
N ASP A 352 -10.93 -14.36 25.50
CA ASP A 352 -12.08 -14.50 26.40
C ASP A 352 -12.61 -13.15 26.89
N VAL A 353 -11.71 -12.17 27.09
CA VAL A 353 -12.02 -10.85 27.64
C VAL A 353 -11.12 -9.77 27.03
N TRP A 354 -11.57 -8.51 27.12
CA TRP A 354 -10.78 -7.35 26.74
C TRP A 354 -9.42 -7.35 27.47
N PRO A 355 -8.28 -7.26 26.76
CA PRO A 355 -6.98 -7.36 27.42
C PRO A 355 -6.75 -6.20 28.40
N ALA A 356 -6.36 -6.51 29.63
CA ALA A 356 -6.16 -5.50 30.68
C ALA A 356 -4.89 -4.67 30.41
N ALA A 357 -3.81 -5.34 30.00
CA ALA A 357 -2.53 -4.70 29.71
C ALA A 357 -2.62 -3.84 28.43
N VAL A 358 -1.98 -2.67 28.46
CA VAL A 358 -1.91 -1.78 27.29
C VAL A 358 -1.14 -2.44 26.15
N GLU A 359 -0.10 -3.20 26.50
CA GLU A 359 0.80 -3.88 25.59
C GLU A 359 0.09 -4.98 24.81
N GLU A 360 -0.79 -5.74 25.48
CA GLU A 360 -1.60 -6.78 24.85
C GLU A 360 -2.63 -6.18 23.89
N ARG A 361 -3.33 -5.11 24.31
CA ARG A 361 -4.27 -4.38 23.44
C ARG A 361 -3.56 -3.80 22.22
N SER A 362 -2.41 -3.18 22.43
CA SER A 362 -1.57 -2.62 21.38
C SER A 362 -1.08 -3.70 20.42
N GLY A 363 -0.65 -4.85 20.94
CA GLY A 363 -0.23 -6.00 20.16
C GLY A 363 -1.36 -6.58 19.30
N LEU A 364 -2.55 -6.74 19.88
CA LEU A 364 -3.74 -7.22 19.17
C LEU A 364 -4.15 -6.24 18.07
N LEU A 365 -4.25 -4.94 18.38
CA LEU A 365 -4.58 -3.91 17.40
C LEU A 365 -3.55 -3.90 16.25
N ARG A 366 -2.26 -3.94 16.56
CA ARG A 366 -1.18 -3.99 15.56
C ARG A 366 -1.33 -5.19 14.63
N HIS A 367 -1.57 -6.37 15.20
CA HIS A 367 -1.70 -7.62 14.45
C HIS A 367 -2.88 -7.57 13.48
N ILE A 368 -4.05 -7.15 13.96
CA ILE A 368 -5.26 -6.97 13.14
C ILE A 368 -4.96 -6.02 11.97
N LEU A 369 -4.37 -4.85 12.26
CA LEU A 369 -4.15 -3.79 11.27
C LEU A 369 -3.12 -4.16 10.20
N ILE A 370 -2.10 -4.96 10.55
CA ILE A 370 -1.11 -5.46 9.58
C ILE A 370 -1.74 -6.45 8.61
N GLU A 371 -2.50 -7.41 9.12
CA GLU A 371 -3.16 -8.40 8.27
C GLU A 371 -4.28 -7.77 7.43
N ASN A 372 -4.88 -6.69 7.94
CA ASN A 372 -6.05 -6.03 7.36
C ASN A 372 -5.77 -4.57 7.00
N GLY A 373 -4.76 -4.32 6.18
CA GLY A 373 -4.39 -2.97 5.73
C GLY A 373 -5.52 -2.17 5.08
N GLN A 374 -6.57 -2.83 4.58
CA GLN A 374 -7.80 -2.17 4.10
C GLN A 374 -8.53 -1.36 5.19
N LEU A 375 -8.29 -1.66 6.47
CA LEU A 375 -8.75 -0.84 7.59
C LEU A 375 -8.10 0.55 7.61
N PHE A 376 -6.98 0.73 6.93
CA PHE A 376 -6.40 2.04 6.62
C PHE A 376 -6.79 2.56 5.24
N ALA A 377 -7.25 1.69 4.33
CA ALA A 377 -7.62 2.09 2.98
C ALA A 377 -8.61 3.26 3.07
N ARG A 378 -8.20 4.32 2.40
CA ARG A 378 -8.79 5.64 2.49
C ARG A 378 -9.95 5.65 1.51
N TRP A 379 -11.06 5.03 1.90
CA TRP A 379 -12.20 4.75 1.03
C TRP A 379 -12.84 6.04 0.52
N LYS A 380 -12.50 6.38 -0.72
CA LYS A 380 -13.48 6.53 -1.78
C LYS A 380 -12.95 5.69 -2.93
N LEU A 381 -13.48 4.48 -3.11
CA LEU A 381 -13.32 3.81 -4.40
C LEU A 381 -13.90 4.72 -5.48
N SER A 382 -13.41 4.52 -6.70
CA SER A 382 -14.08 5.04 -7.88
C SER A 382 -15.59 4.83 -7.75
N PRO A 383 -16.45 5.84 -8.05
CA PRO A 383 -17.89 5.67 -8.13
C PRO A 383 -18.33 4.55 -9.08
N ALA A 384 -17.43 4.07 -9.95
CA ALA A 384 -17.65 2.95 -10.86
C ALA A 384 -17.30 1.58 -10.26
N SER A 385 -16.64 1.52 -9.10
CA SER A 385 -16.46 0.27 -8.37
C SER A 385 -17.78 -0.07 -7.72
N LYS A 386 -18.53 -1.00 -8.32
CA LYS A 386 -19.73 -1.55 -7.71
C LYS A 386 -19.31 -2.16 -6.37
N GLU A 387 -19.70 -1.48 -5.30
CA GLU A 387 -19.86 -1.97 -3.92
C GLU A 387 -19.02 -3.22 -3.59
N PHE A 388 -17.94 -3.02 -2.84
CA PHE A 388 -17.42 -4.12 -2.03
C PHE A 388 -18.45 -4.39 -0.94
N ASP A 389 -19.31 -5.36 -1.19
CA ASP A 389 -20.06 -6.01 -0.13
C ASP A 389 -19.07 -6.84 0.69
N PHE A 390 -18.89 -6.49 1.97
CA PHE A 390 -18.06 -7.25 2.89
C PHE A 390 -18.75 -8.57 3.32
N ALA A 391 -20.00 -8.81 2.90
CA ALA A 391 -20.74 -10.02 3.20
C ALA A 391 -20.12 -11.25 2.54
N LEU A 392 -19.72 -12.22 3.37
CA LEU A 392 -19.59 -13.60 2.95
C LEU A 392 -21.00 -14.14 2.68
N LYS A 393 -21.24 -14.69 1.49
CA LYS A 393 -22.41 -15.54 1.31
C LYS A 393 -22.31 -16.70 2.32
N PRO A 394 -23.41 -17.06 3.01
CA PRO A 394 -23.39 -18.22 3.88
C PRO A 394 -23.01 -19.45 3.07
N ASN A 395 -22.15 -20.29 3.64
CA ASN A 395 -21.84 -21.60 3.09
C ASN A 395 -23.16 -22.41 3.04
N GLU A 396 -23.61 -22.77 1.85
CA GLU A 396 -24.56 -23.87 1.66
C GLU A 396 -23.84 -25.21 1.81
#